data_AF-A0A936T283-F1
#
_entry.id   AF-A0A936T283-F1
#
_cell.length_a   1.000
_cell.length_b   1.000
_cell.length_c   1.000
_cell.angle_alpha   90.00
_cell.angle_beta   90.00
_cell.angle_gamma   90.00
#
_symmetry.space_group_name_H-M   'P 1'
#
loop_
_entity.id
_entity.type
_entity.pdbx_description
1 polymer ?
#
loop_
_entity_poly.entity_id
_entity_poly.type
_entity_poly.pdbx_seq_one_letter_code
_entity_poly.pdbx_strand_id
1 'polypeptide(L)'
;MGQLEQFAKDTFANETEIITHGSIAWQSAIEIGLADVRLDGLLTVCNPRGLPSLTAPWSYAFEHSEVILEIKMPGDHLDFLTIERTLLRRQARQVQRMQHPEQPFLDDEPIWMVAPHVPAALRERRRVTRLDAGVYQVGPAWYSFMWIAANELPLEDELIPFLIARSGRSLDEFARWSPSRRPSQWVERMLQILPVSPKTRSEVNMELIETDEPRIRENQAQMIKTWLRARPEVREEILAEGMEKGLEKSLAHQFERRLGRPLTDEERTTFRQRLVSLGSDRLGDVVLDLSAADLATWLADPAAT
;
A
#
# COMPACT_ATOMS: atom_id res chain seq x y z
N MET A 1 -10.01 4.62 -16.10
CA MET A 1 -8.64 4.45 -15.59
C MET A 1 -8.72 3.97 -14.15
N GLY A 2 -7.95 2.95 -13.76
CA GLY A 2 -8.03 2.39 -12.40
C GLY A 2 -7.47 3.36 -11.35
N GLN A 3 -7.98 3.31 -10.11
CA GLN A 3 -7.46 4.15 -9.01
C GLN A 3 -5.95 3.93 -8.77
N LEU A 4 -5.47 2.70 -8.93
CA LEU A 4 -4.05 2.32 -8.85
C LEU A 4 -3.20 3.07 -9.89
N GLU A 5 -3.64 3.04 -11.14
CA GLU A 5 -2.95 3.68 -12.26
C GLU A 5 -2.92 5.20 -12.09
N GLN A 6 -4.03 5.79 -11.61
CA GLN A 6 -4.08 7.23 -11.35
C GLN A 6 -3.17 7.62 -10.18
N PHE A 7 -3.14 6.84 -9.11
CA PHE A 7 -2.22 7.07 -7.99
C PHE A 7 -0.76 7.01 -8.47
N ALA A 8 -0.44 6.10 -9.39
CA ALA A 8 0.90 6.04 -9.97
C ALA A 8 1.26 7.30 -10.76
N LYS A 9 0.37 7.74 -11.67
CA LYS A 9 0.59 8.95 -12.46
C LYS A 9 0.66 10.21 -11.59
N ASP A 10 -0.17 10.32 -10.56
CA ASP A 10 -0.11 11.42 -9.59
C ASP A 10 1.23 11.42 -8.83
N THR A 11 1.74 10.24 -8.46
CA THR A 11 3.05 10.13 -7.79
C THR A 11 4.17 10.57 -8.72
N PHE A 12 4.19 10.13 -9.97
CA PHE A 12 5.17 10.65 -10.95
C PHE A 12 5.04 12.16 -11.14
N ALA A 13 3.83 12.69 -11.28
CA ALA A 13 3.61 14.12 -11.49
C ALA A 13 4.14 14.97 -10.33
N ASN A 14 3.93 14.55 -9.08
CA ASN A 14 4.30 15.33 -7.91
C ASN A 14 5.78 15.16 -7.52
N GLU A 15 6.37 13.99 -7.76
CA GLU A 15 7.69 13.65 -7.23
C GLU A 15 8.81 13.90 -8.25
N THR A 16 8.55 13.78 -9.55
CA THR A 16 9.61 13.80 -10.58
C THR A 16 10.40 15.10 -10.56
N GLU A 17 9.73 16.26 -10.53
CA GLU A 17 10.40 17.56 -10.52
C GLU A 17 11.22 17.77 -9.24
N ILE A 18 10.68 17.34 -8.09
CA ILE A 18 11.32 17.48 -6.78
C ILE A 18 12.60 16.63 -6.73
N ILE A 19 12.49 15.35 -7.10
CA ILE A 19 13.58 14.37 -7.06
C ILE A 19 14.69 14.75 -8.05
N THR A 20 14.31 15.16 -9.26
CA THR A 20 15.29 15.44 -10.32
C THR A 20 15.77 16.89 -10.31
N HIS A 21 15.32 17.70 -9.34
CA HIS A 21 15.61 19.13 -9.24
C HIS A 21 15.32 19.89 -10.55
N GLY A 22 14.18 19.57 -11.17
CA GLY A 22 13.77 20.13 -12.47
C GLY A 22 14.55 19.61 -13.68
N SER A 23 15.41 18.60 -13.52
CA SER A 23 16.14 18.00 -14.65
C SER A 23 15.22 17.20 -15.57
N ILE A 24 14.12 16.66 -15.04
CA ILE A 24 13.06 16.00 -15.78
C ILE A 24 11.72 16.60 -15.42
N ALA A 25 10.88 16.83 -16.43
CA ALA A 25 9.47 17.20 -16.28
C ALA A 25 8.57 16.01 -16.64
N TRP A 26 7.54 15.77 -15.83
CA TRP A 26 6.50 14.80 -16.13
C TRP A 26 5.39 15.43 -16.98
N GLN A 27 4.97 14.72 -18.02
CA GLN A 27 3.76 15.04 -18.79
C GLN A 27 2.80 13.86 -18.72
N SER A 28 1.57 14.12 -18.26
CA SER A 28 0.51 13.13 -18.24
C SER A 28 0.00 12.82 -19.64
N ALA A 29 -0.51 11.60 -19.83
CA ALA A 29 -1.26 11.08 -20.98
C ALA A 29 -1.31 12.01 -22.21
N ILE A 30 -0.32 11.86 -23.09
CA ILE A 30 -0.32 12.54 -24.38
C ILE A 30 -1.21 11.74 -25.33
N GLU A 31 -2.21 12.41 -25.90
CA GLU A 31 -2.94 11.85 -27.05
C GLU A 31 -2.00 11.84 -28.25
N ILE A 32 -1.51 10.65 -28.58
CA ILE A 32 -0.87 10.42 -29.86
C ILE A 32 -2.04 10.35 -30.83
N GLY A 33 -2.11 11.21 -31.85
CA GLY A 33 -3.27 11.40 -32.76
C GLY A 33 -3.76 10.18 -33.56
N LEU A 34 -3.41 8.96 -33.14
CA LEU A 34 -4.08 7.72 -33.44
C LEU A 34 -5.16 7.47 -32.38
N ALA A 35 -6.42 7.41 -32.81
CA ALA A 35 -7.52 7.07 -31.91
C ALA A 35 -7.17 5.83 -31.06
N ASP A 36 -7.38 5.94 -29.74
CA ASP A 36 -7.17 4.90 -28.72
C ASP A 36 -5.73 4.56 -28.31
N VAL A 37 -4.71 5.33 -28.73
CA VAL A 37 -3.33 5.13 -28.27
C VAL A 37 -2.94 6.18 -27.23
N ARG A 38 -2.98 5.79 -25.95
CA ARG A 38 -2.55 6.63 -24.81
C ARG A 38 -1.32 6.03 -24.13
N LEU A 39 -0.34 6.90 -23.87
CA LEU A 39 0.80 6.57 -23.01
C LEU A 39 0.43 6.75 -21.54
N ASP A 40 1.12 6.03 -20.66
CA ASP A 40 0.95 6.27 -19.23
C ASP A 40 1.57 7.60 -18.81
N GLY A 41 2.74 7.95 -19.36
CA GLY A 41 3.25 9.31 -19.38
C GLY A 41 4.54 9.48 -20.18
N LEU A 42 5.01 10.72 -20.22
CA LEU A 42 6.22 11.12 -20.90
C LEU A 42 7.10 11.91 -19.93
N LEU A 43 8.38 11.54 -19.87
CA LEU A 43 9.41 12.28 -19.14
C LEU A 43 10.16 13.15 -20.15
N THR A 44 10.16 14.47 -19.97
CA THR A 44 10.96 15.38 -20.79
C THR A 44 12.23 15.75 -20.06
N VAL A 45 13.40 15.56 -20.69
CA VAL A 45 14.70 15.88 -20.09
C VAL A 45 15.01 17.35 -20.36
N CYS A 46 14.91 18.17 -19.32
CA CYS A 46 15.13 19.61 -19.38
C CYS A 46 16.59 19.98 -19.11
N ASN A 47 17.27 19.26 -18.21
CA ASN A 47 18.66 19.49 -17.87
C ASN A 47 19.42 18.15 -17.72
N PRO A 48 20.01 17.62 -18.79
CA PRO A 48 20.65 16.29 -18.75
C PRO A 48 21.88 16.24 -17.82
N ARG A 49 22.50 17.38 -17.49
CA ARG A 49 23.71 17.42 -16.64
C ARG A 49 23.45 17.06 -15.19
N GLY A 50 22.22 17.19 -14.70
CA GLY A 50 21.85 16.85 -13.33
C GLY A 50 21.53 15.37 -13.13
N LEU A 51 21.38 14.59 -14.20
CA LEU A 51 20.90 13.21 -14.14
C LEU A 51 21.96 12.17 -13.77
N PRO A 52 23.24 12.27 -14.19
CA PRO A 52 24.24 11.24 -13.89
C PRO A 52 24.50 11.01 -12.39
N SER A 53 24.17 11.96 -11.52
CA SER A 53 24.30 11.82 -10.07
C SER A 53 23.11 11.15 -9.38
N LEU A 54 21.97 11.00 -10.07
CA LEU A 54 20.76 10.38 -9.51
C LEU A 54 20.83 8.87 -9.58
N THR A 55 20.14 8.19 -8.67
CA THR A 55 20.04 6.73 -8.66
C THR A 55 19.32 6.23 -9.91
N ALA A 56 19.78 5.10 -10.46
CA ALA A 56 19.12 4.44 -11.58
C ALA A 56 17.64 4.12 -11.24
N PRO A 57 16.69 4.34 -12.17
CA PRO A 57 16.89 4.51 -13.60
C PRO A 57 17.13 5.96 -14.06
N TRP A 58 17.01 6.97 -13.19
CA TRP A 58 17.07 8.38 -13.59
C TRP A 58 18.35 8.75 -14.34
N SER A 59 19.49 8.24 -13.87
CA SER A 59 20.78 8.47 -14.50
C SER A 59 20.87 7.98 -15.94
N TYR A 60 20.03 7.05 -16.38
CA TYR A 60 19.99 6.58 -17.78
C TYR A 60 19.15 7.47 -18.71
N ALA A 61 18.43 8.47 -18.20
CA ALA A 61 17.71 9.42 -19.05
C ALA A 61 18.62 10.49 -19.67
N PHE A 62 19.89 10.60 -19.24
CA PHE A 62 20.78 11.71 -19.61
C PHE A 62 21.11 11.83 -21.11
N GLU A 63 21.03 10.73 -21.86
CA GLU A 63 21.29 10.70 -23.32
C GLU A 63 20.04 10.99 -24.14
N HIS A 64 18.90 11.23 -23.50
CA HIS A 64 17.61 11.29 -24.17
C HIS A 64 16.97 12.66 -23.98
N SER A 65 16.21 13.11 -24.98
CA SER A 65 15.38 14.33 -24.87
C SER A 65 14.05 14.03 -24.19
N GLU A 66 13.52 12.83 -24.43
CA GLU A 66 12.24 12.35 -23.91
C GLU A 66 12.37 10.87 -23.57
N VAL A 67 11.61 10.41 -22.58
CA VAL A 67 11.47 9.00 -22.24
C VAL A 67 10.00 8.65 -22.10
N ILE A 68 9.56 7.66 -22.87
CA ILE A 68 8.19 7.14 -22.74
C ILE A 68 8.15 6.24 -21.52
N LEU A 69 7.16 6.49 -20.65
CA LEU A 69 6.94 5.67 -19.47
C LEU A 69 5.65 4.86 -19.62
N GLU A 70 5.78 3.56 -19.34
CA GLU A 70 4.66 2.62 -19.30
C GLU A 70 4.68 1.89 -17.96
N ILE A 71 3.61 2.09 -17.18
CA ILE A 71 3.51 1.63 -15.80
C ILE A 71 2.58 0.43 -15.77
N LYS A 72 3.02 -0.64 -15.10
CA LYS A 72 2.23 -1.84 -14.87
C LYS A 72 2.17 -2.06 -13.37
N MET A 73 0.96 -1.99 -12.84
CA MET A 73 0.67 -2.13 -11.42
C MET A 73 0.55 -3.62 -11.04
N PRO A 74 0.65 -3.95 -9.74
CA PRO A 74 0.43 -5.33 -9.29
C PRO A 74 -0.93 -5.86 -9.76
N GLY A 75 -0.91 -6.99 -10.47
CA GLY A 75 -2.10 -7.62 -11.04
C GLY A 75 -2.29 -7.36 -12.55
N ASP A 76 -1.57 -6.38 -13.12
CA ASP A 76 -1.60 -6.14 -14.56
C ASP A 76 -0.94 -7.27 -15.36
N HIS A 77 -1.39 -7.44 -16.60
CA HIS A 77 -0.78 -8.38 -17.53
C HIS A 77 0.63 -7.92 -17.93
N LEU A 78 1.59 -8.84 -17.88
CA LEU A 78 2.98 -8.67 -18.33
C LEU A 78 3.32 -9.62 -19.48
N ASP A 79 2.32 -9.95 -20.29
CA ASP A 79 2.47 -10.83 -21.44
C ASP A 79 3.10 -10.12 -22.65
N PHE A 80 3.51 -10.90 -23.66
CA PHE A 80 4.09 -10.33 -24.87
C PHE A 80 3.14 -9.43 -25.64
N LEU A 81 1.83 -9.67 -25.58
CA LEU A 81 0.87 -8.80 -26.24
C LEU A 81 0.93 -7.39 -25.63
N THR A 82 1.05 -7.29 -24.31
CA THR A 82 1.20 -6.02 -23.60
C THR A 82 2.51 -5.31 -23.97
N ILE A 83 3.60 -6.06 -24.10
CA ILE A 83 4.90 -5.52 -24.54
C ILE A 83 4.81 -5.02 -25.99
N GLU A 84 4.29 -5.80 -26.92
CA GLU A 84 4.18 -5.40 -28.33
C GLU A 84 3.24 -4.20 -28.52
N ARG A 85 2.12 -4.14 -27.78
CA ARG A 85 1.26 -2.95 -27.73
C ARG A 85 2.01 -1.72 -27.26
N THR A 86 2.87 -1.89 -26.27
CA THR A 86 3.68 -0.82 -25.71
C THR A 86 4.73 -0.31 -26.70
N LEU A 87 5.41 -1.23 -27.40
CA LEU A 87 6.33 -0.90 -28.48
C LEU A 87 5.62 -0.19 -29.65
N LEU A 88 4.37 -0.57 -29.95
CA LEU A 88 3.55 0.12 -30.94
C LEU A 88 3.25 1.57 -30.54
N ARG A 89 2.91 1.86 -29.27
CA ARG A 89 2.66 3.26 -28.84
C ARG A 89 3.92 4.11 -28.92
N ARG A 90 5.07 3.53 -28.60
CA ARG A 90 6.37 4.18 -28.82
C ARG A 90 6.58 4.50 -30.28
N GLN A 91 6.34 3.55 -31.18
CA GLN A 91 6.48 3.81 -32.61
C GLN A 91 5.52 4.91 -33.10
N ALA A 92 4.30 4.93 -32.58
CA ALA A 92 3.33 5.97 -32.88
C ALA A 92 3.82 7.37 -32.42
N ARG A 93 4.41 7.46 -31.23
CA ARG A 93 5.01 8.71 -30.73
C ARG A 93 6.21 9.15 -31.57
N GLN A 94 7.08 8.22 -31.94
CA GLN A 94 8.20 8.51 -32.84
C GLN A 94 7.71 9.12 -34.18
N VAL A 95 6.65 8.56 -34.77
CA VAL A 95 6.03 9.11 -35.98
C VAL A 95 5.42 10.49 -35.74
N GLN A 96 4.73 10.69 -34.62
CA GLN A 96 4.18 12.00 -34.25
C GLN A 96 5.28 13.07 -34.17
N ARG A 97 6.44 12.76 -33.61
CA ARG A 97 7.57 13.72 -33.56
C ARG A 97 8.15 14.04 -34.91
N MET A 98 8.22 13.06 -35.82
CA MET A 98 8.67 13.31 -37.20
C MET A 98 7.75 14.27 -37.97
N GLN A 99 6.51 14.49 -37.50
CA GLN A 99 5.60 15.50 -38.06
C GLN A 99 5.93 16.93 -37.63
N HIS A 100 6.80 17.10 -36.62
CA HIS A 100 7.22 18.39 -36.05
C HIS A 100 8.74 18.60 -36.24
N PRO A 101 9.22 18.79 -37.48
CA PRO A 101 10.65 18.87 -37.79
C PRO A 101 11.37 20.07 -37.15
N GLU A 102 10.62 21.07 -36.69
CA GLU A 102 11.13 22.23 -35.95
C GLU A 102 11.70 21.88 -34.57
N GLN A 103 11.45 20.67 -34.05
CA GLN A 103 11.97 20.17 -32.79
C GLN A 103 12.98 19.03 -33.05
N PRO A 104 14.25 19.35 -33.37
CA PRO A 104 15.26 18.34 -33.62
C PRO A 104 15.46 17.45 -32.39
N PHE A 105 15.67 16.16 -32.64
CA PHE A 105 15.92 15.16 -31.60
C PHE A 105 17.15 14.34 -31.92
N LEU A 106 17.83 13.90 -30.86
CA LEU A 106 19.14 13.25 -30.98
C LEU A 106 19.03 11.80 -31.42
N ASP A 107 18.10 11.06 -30.84
CA ASP A 107 17.99 9.61 -31.01
C ASP A 107 16.53 9.14 -31.00
N ASP A 108 16.37 7.86 -31.33
CA ASP A 108 15.17 7.08 -31.11
C ASP A 108 14.67 7.20 -29.66
N GLU A 109 13.36 7.37 -29.47
CA GLU A 109 12.77 7.44 -28.13
C GLU A 109 13.01 6.17 -27.31
N PRO A 110 13.64 6.29 -26.13
CA PRO A 110 13.69 5.21 -25.18
C PRO A 110 12.29 4.99 -24.60
N ILE A 111 12.02 3.73 -24.28
CA ILE A 111 10.84 3.34 -23.52
C ILE A 111 11.26 2.65 -22.25
N TRP A 112 10.65 3.08 -21.15
CA TRP A 112 10.83 2.55 -19.80
C TRP A 112 9.54 1.86 -19.39
N MET A 113 9.61 0.54 -19.23
CA MET A 113 8.51 -0.26 -18.70
C MET A 113 8.73 -0.51 -17.21
N VAL A 114 7.88 0.08 -16.37
CA VAL A 114 7.89 -0.09 -14.91
C VAL A 114 6.91 -1.17 -14.53
N ALA A 115 7.37 -2.20 -13.83
CA ALA A 115 6.54 -3.32 -13.41
C ALA A 115 7.08 -3.93 -12.10
N PRO A 116 6.30 -4.76 -11.38
CA PRO A 116 6.80 -5.36 -10.15
C PRO A 116 8.06 -6.21 -10.35
N HIS A 117 8.14 -6.99 -11.44
CA HIS A 117 9.23 -7.91 -11.72
C HIS A 117 9.44 -8.11 -13.23
N VAL A 118 10.58 -8.68 -13.62
CA VAL A 118 10.81 -9.13 -15.01
C VAL A 118 10.10 -10.47 -15.24
N PRO A 119 9.12 -10.59 -16.15
CA PRO A 119 8.41 -11.85 -16.39
C PRO A 119 9.35 -12.90 -17.01
N ALA A 120 9.22 -14.16 -16.59
CA ALA A 120 10.07 -15.26 -17.08
C ALA A 120 10.01 -15.41 -18.60
N ALA A 121 8.80 -15.29 -19.18
CA ALA A 121 8.59 -15.35 -20.61
C ALA A 121 9.42 -14.30 -21.39
N LEU A 122 9.67 -13.12 -20.81
CA LEU A 122 10.52 -12.11 -21.44
C LEU A 122 11.96 -12.58 -21.56
N ARG A 123 12.50 -13.22 -20.52
CA ARG A 123 13.87 -13.79 -20.52
C ARG A 123 14.02 -14.95 -21.51
N GLU A 124 12.94 -15.66 -21.81
CA GLU A 124 12.96 -16.77 -22.78
C GLU A 124 13.04 -16.28 -24.23
N ARG A 125 12.44 -15.13 -24.56
CA ARG A 125 12.37 -14.65 -25.96
C ARG A 125 13.27 -13.45 -26.26
N ARG A 126 13.78 -12.78 -25.23
CA ARG A 126 14.63 -11.60 -25.34
C ARG A 126 15.87 -11.79 -24.46
N ARG A 127 17.00 -11.29 -24.93
CA ARG A 127 18.18 -11.01 -24.11
C ARG A 127 17.85 -9.88 -23.12
N VAL A 128 17.84 -10.24 -21.85
CA VAL A 128 17.67 -9.29 -20.75
C VAL A 128 19.02 -9.12 -20.05
N THR A 129 19.62 -7.94 -20.15
CA THR A 129 20.91 -7.60 -19.53
C THR A 129 20.66 -6.69 -18.34
N ARG A 130 21.13 -7.08 -17.15
CA ARG A 130 21.03 -6.23 -15.96
C ARG A 130 22.02 -5.07 -16.08
N LEU A 131 21.54 -3.83 -15.93
CA LEU A 131 22.35 -2.63 -15.89
C LEU A 131 22.61 -2.20 -14.42
N ASP A 132 21.58 -2.29 -13.58
CA ASP A 132 21.64 -1.94 -12.16
C ASP A 132 20.66 -2.80 -11.32
N ALA A 133 20.53 -2.56 -10.02
CA ALA A 133 19.47 -3.11 -9.18
C ALA A 133 18.09 -2.75 -9.75
N GLY A 134 17.32 -3.77 -10.14
CA GLY A 134 16.00 -3.60 -10.74
C GLY A 134 15.97 -2.93 -12.11
N VAL A 135 17.11 -2.58 -12.72
CA VAL A 135 17.15 -1.91 -14.02
C VAL A 135 17.78 -2.83 -15.07
N TYR A 136 17.04 -3.10 -16.13
CA TYR A 136 17.39 -4.06 -17.16
C TYR A 136 17.26 -3.48 -18.56
N GLN A 137 18.23 -3.76 -19.42
CA GLN A 137 18.12 -3.55 -20.85
C GLN A 137 17.52 -4.80 -21.52
N VAL A 138 16.52 -4.62 -22.35
CA VAL A 138 15.85 -5.70 -23.09
C VAL A 138 16.14 -5.55 -24.58
N GLY A 139 16.72 -6.59 -25.17
CA GLY A 139 17.02 -6.73 -26.60
C GLY A 139 17.17 -8.20 -27.00
N PRO A 140 17.76 -8.56 -28.14
CA PRO A 140 17.72 -7.75 -29.34
C PRO A 140 16.26 -7.64 -29.83
N ALA A 141 15.89 -6.43 -30.19
CA ALA A 141 14.81 -6.13 -31.10
C ALA A 141 15.35 -5.06 -32.07
N TRP A 142 14.53 -4.59 -33.01
CA TRP A 142 14.91 -3.41 -33.81
C TRP A 142 15.15 -2.15 -32.96
N TYR A 143 14.77 -2.19 -31.68
CA TYR A 143 14.97 -1.14 -30.68
C TYR A 143 15.12 -1.79 -29.29
N SER A 144 16.17 -1.44 -28.55
CA SER A 144 16.29 -1.84 -27.14
C SER A 144 15.39 -0.97 -26.26
N PHE A 145 14.85 -1.54 -25.19
CA PHE A 145 14.11 -0.78 -24.19
C PHE A 145 14.52 -1.13 -22.77
N MET A 146 14.16 -0.26 -21.82
CA MET A 146 14.49 -0.46 -20.41
C MET A 146 13.30 -1.07 -19.67
N TRP A 147 13.58 -2.09 -18.88
CA TRP A 147 12.65 -2.68 -17.92
C TRP A 147 13.09 -2.32 -16.50
N ILE A 148 12.15 -1.77 -15.72
CA ILE A 148 12.35 -1.38 -14.33
C ILE A 148 11.51 -2.32 -13.46
N ALA A 149 12.18 -3.27 -12.80
CA ALA A 149 11.60 -4.22 -11.87
C ALA A 149 11.55 -3.63 -10.45
N ALA A 150 10.41 -3.04 -10.10
CA ALA A 150 10.23 -2.28 -8.86
C ALA A 150 10.54 -3.08 -7.58
N ASN A 151 10.31 -4.40 -7.57
CA ASN A 151 10.62 -5.27 -6.42
C ASN A 151 12.11 -5.40 -6.13
N GLU A 152 12.97 -5.07 -7.10
CA GLU A 152 14.42 -5.20 -7.01
C GLU A 152 15.14 -3.86 -6.83
N LEU A 153 14.42 -2.74 -6.97
CA LEU A 153 14.97 -1.40 -6.70
C LEU A 153 15.29 -1.23 -5.22
N PRO A 154 16.34 -0.48 -4.83
CA PRO A 154 16.57 -0.13 -3.44
C PRO A 154 15.48 0.81 -2.89
N LEU A 155 15.35 0.86 -1.56
CA LEU A 155 14.43 1.78 -0.88
C LEU A 155 15.10 3.14 -0.69
N GLU A 156 14.95 4.00 -1.69
CA GLU A 156 15.53 5.35 -1.74
C GLU A 156 14.46 6.39 -2.10
N ASP A 157 14.62 7.61 -1.56
CA ASP A 157 13.66 8.70 -1.79
C ASP A 157 13.51 9.04 -3.27
N GLU A 158 14.61 8.97 -4.02
CA GLU A 158 14.64 9.23 -5.47
C GLU A 158 13.84 8.20 -6.27
N LEU A 159 13.59 7.02 -5.71
CA LEU A 159 12.95 5.92 -6.45
C LEU A 159 11.46 5.76 -6.13
N ILE A 160 10.91 6.60 -5.26
CA ILE A 160 9.49 6.51 -4.84
C ILE A 160 8.50 6.40 -6.00
N PRO A 161 8.63 7.15 -7.12
CA PRO A 161 7.75 6.99 -8.27
C PRO A 161 7.75 5.58 -8.87
N PHE A 162 8.87 4.86 -8.81
CA PHE A 162 8.97 3.50 -9.32
C PHE A 162 8.56 2.47 -8.26
N LEU A 163 8.83 2.73 -6.97
CA LEU A 163 8.57 1.80 -5.87
C LEU A 163 7.08 1.51 -5.67
N ILE A 164 6.17 2.41 -6.08
CA ILE A 164 4.72 2.18 -6.02
C ILE A 164 4.25 1.01 -6.89
N ALA A 165 5.03 0.60 -7.90
CA ALA A 165 4.72 -0.55 -8.74
C ALA A 165 5.16 -1.89 -8.10
N ARG A 166 5.69 -1.88 -6.87
CA ARG A 166 6.05 -3.09 -6.13
C ARG A 166 4.84 -3.97 -5.83
N SER A 167 5.10 -5.27 -5.63
CA SER A 167 4.10 -6.26 -5.23
C SER A 167 4.60 -7.14 -4.08
N GLY A 168 3.66 -7.84 -3.42
CA GLY A 168 3.96 -8.84 -2.40
C GLY A 168 4.81 -8.30 -1.25
N ARG A 169 5.87 -9.04 -0.87
CA ARG A 169 6.74 -8.66 0.25
C ARG A 169 7.47 -7.34 0.04
N SER A 170 7.93 -7.06 -1.18
CA SER A 170 8.62 -5.81 -1.49
C SER A 170 7.70 -4.60 -1.33
N LEU A 171 6.41 -4.76 -1.66
CA LEU A 171 5.39 -3.72 -1.43
C LEU A 171 5.15 -3.50 0.07
N ASP A 172 5.08 -4.58 0.86
CA ASP A 172 4.95 -4.48 2.32
C ASP A 172 6.16 -3.76 2.94
N GLU A 173 7.38 -4.09 2.51
CA GLU A 173 8.60 -3.39 2.94
C GLU A 173 8.57 -1.91 2.60
N PHE A 174 8.14 -1.56 1.39
CA PHE A 174 7.95 -0.17 0.97
C PHE A 174 6.92 0.54 1.84
N ALA A 175 5.79 -0.11 2.15
CA ALA A 175 4.74 0.47 2.97
C ALA A 175 5.18 0.74 4.43
N ARG A 176 6.05 -0.10 5.00
CA ARG A 176 6.66 0.18 6.32
C ARG A 176 7.69 1.29 6.29
N TRP A 177 8.34 1.48 5.15
CA TRP A 177 9.42 2.45 4.98
C TRP A 177 8.89 3.87 4.68
N SER A 178 7.78 3.99 3.97
CA SER A 178 7.21 5.29 3.54
C SER A 178 6.78 6.28 4.65
N PRO A 179 6.30 5.86 5.85
CA PRO A 179 5.73 6.80 6.84
C PRO A 179 6.71 7.87 7.34
N SER A 180 8.00 7.53 7.43
CA SER A 180 9.04 8.46 7.87
C SER A 180 9.49 9.45 6.79
N ARG A 181 8.98 9.31 5.55
CA ARG A 181 9.49 10.00 4.35
C ARG A 181 8.41 10.74 3.58
N ARG A 182 7.14 10.42 3.81
CA ARG A 182 6.02 11.00 3.09
C ARG A 182 4.93 11.52 4.02
N PRO A 183 4.21 12.58 3.61
CA PRO A 183 3.08 13.08 4.38
C PRO A 183 2.06 11.98 4.68
N SER A 184 1.47 12.01 5.88
CA SER A 184 0.51 10.99 6.33
C SER A 184 -0.65 10.77 5.36
N GLN A 185 -1.16 11.84 4.74
CA GLN A 185 -2.22 11.76 3.73
C GLN A 185 -1.80 10.96 2.49
N TRP A 186 -0.55 11.07 2.05
CA TRP A 186 -0.03 10.30 0.92
C TRP A 186 0.07 8.82 1.28
N VAL A 187 0.58 8.52 2.48
CA VAL A 187 0.71 7.14 3.00
C VAL A 187 -0.66 6.50 3.19
N GLU A 188 -1.62 7.23 3.74
CA GLU A 188 -3.00 6.76 3.90
C GLU A 188 -3.61 6.40 2.53
N ARG A 189 -3.49 7.30 1.56
CA ARG A 189 -3.96 7.06 0.18
C ARG A 189 -3.28 5.84 -0.44
N MET A 190 -1.97 5.69 -0.26
CA MET A 190 -1.20 4.54 -0.72
C MET A 190 -1.74 3.23 -0.12
N LEU A 191 -1.96 3.16 1.20
CA LEU A 191 -2.45 1.95 1.88
C LEU A 191 -3.88 1.57 1.47
N GLN A 192 -4.71 2.56 1.15
CA GLN A 192 -6.08 2.36 0.68
C GLN A 192 -6.12 1.76 -0.73
N ILE A 193 -5.19 2.17 -1.60
CA ILE A 193 -5.22 1.84 -3.02
C ILE A 193 -4.36 0.62 -3.33
N LEU A 194 -3.14 0.52 -2.77
CA LEU A 194 -2.22 -0.57 -3.05
C LEU A 194 -2.60 -1.86 -2.30
N PRO A 195 -2.36 -3.05 -2.89
CA PRO A 195 -2.67 -4.35 -2.29
C PRO A 195 -1.64 -4.78 -1.23
N VAL A 196 -1.43 -3.92 -0.23
CA VAL A 196 -0.57 -4.16 0.94
C VAL A 196 -1.21 -5.23 1.83
N SER A 197 -0.40 -6.10 2.44
CA SER A 197 -0.94 -7.16 3.30
C SER A 197 -1.66 -6.58 4.53
N PRO A 198 -2.71 -7.28 5.05
CA PRO A 198 -3.44 -6.81 6.24
C PRO A 198 -2.52 -6.58 7.45
N LYS A 199 -1.52 -7.44 7.65
CA LYS A 199 -0.52 -7.30 8.71
C LYS A 199 0.27 -6.00 8.58
N THR A 200 0.76 -5.70 7.39
CA THR A 200 1.52 -4.45 7.17
C THR A 200 0.62 -3.23 7.30
N ARG A 201 -0.64 -3.29 6.82
CA ARG A 201 -1.60 -2.20 7.05
C ARG A 201 -1.81 -1.92 8.53
N SER A 202 -1.93 -2.95 9.38
CA SER A 202 -2.06 -2.75 10.83
C SER A 202 -0.79 -2.18 11.48
N GLU A 203 0.40 -2.57 10.99
CA GLU A 203 1.68 -2.06 11.52
C GLU A 203 1.87 -0.58 11.18
N VAL A 204 1.52 -0.16 9.96
CA VAL A 204 1.71 1.23 9.50
C VAL A 204 0.66 2.18 10.09
N ASN A 205 -0.54 1.69 10.40
CA ASN A 205 -1.67 2.50 10.85
C ASN A 205 -1.65 2.82 12.37
N MET A 206 -0.59 2.49 13.09
CA MET A 206 -0.60 2.43 14.57
C MET A 206 0.29 3.45 15.29
N GLU A 207 0.96 4.38 14.61
CA GLU A 207 1.59 5.51 15.30
C GLU A 207 0.63 6.71 15.40
N LEU A 208 -0.46 6.54 16.16
CA LEU A 208 -0.92 7.68 16.95
C LEU A 208 0.24 7.97 17.90
N ILE A 209 1.06 8.98 17.56
CA ILE A 209 2.19 9.39 18.39
C ILE A 209 1.66 9.53 19.82
N GLU A 210 2.04 8.60 20.70
CA GLU A 210 1.77 8.70 22.13
C GLU A 210 2.49 9.97 22.58
N THR A 211 1.70 10.95 23.00
CA THR A 211 2.18 12.29 23.32
C THR A 211 1.59 12.72 24.64
N ASP A 212 2.46 13.17 25.54
CA ASP A 212 2.03 13.71 26.83
C ASP A 212 1.36 15.08 26.68
N GLU A 213 1.52 15.73 25.52
CA GLU A 213 1.01 17.06 25.25
C GLU A 213 -0.54 17.07 25.21
N PRO A 214 -1.23 17.76 26.15
CA PRO A 214 -2.69 17.68 26.28
C PRO A 214 -3.43 18.14 25.01
N ARG A 215 -2.90 19.15 24.32
CA ARG A 215 -3.52 19.70 23.11
C ARG A 215 -3.50 18.70 21.95
N ILE A 216 -2.43 17.94 21.80
CA ILE A 216 -2.33 16.94 20.73
C ILE A 216 -3.24 15.75 21.05
N ARG A 217 -3.32 15.30 22.32
CA ARG A 217 -4.27 14.27 22.74
C ARG A 217 -5.73 14.67 22.49
N GLU A 218 -6.10 15.91 22.77
CA GLU A 218 -7.46 16.39 22.54
C GLU A 218 -7.81 16.44 21.05
N ASN A 219 -6.86 16.89 20.20
CA ASN A 219 -7.01 16.86 18.76
C ASN A 219 -7.15 15.42 18.22
N GLN A 220 -6.32 14.49 18.68
CA GLN A 220 -6.40 13.07 18.32
C GLN A 220 -7.75 12.47 18.73
N ALA A 221 -8.21 12.72 19.96
CA ALA A 221 -9.50 12.27 20.44
C ALA A 221 -10.66 12.83 19.60
N GLN A 222 -10.56 14.10 19.18
CA GLN A 222 -11.56 14.73 18.32
C GLN A 222 -11.57 14.15 16.89
N MET A 223 -10.40 13.79 16.35
CA MET A 223 -10.29 13.09 15.07
C MET A 223 -10.94 11.70 15.15
N ILE A 224 -10.63 10.90 16.17
CA ILE A 224 -11.24 9.58 16.38
C ILE A 224 -12.76 9.69 16.51
N LYS A 225 -13.26 10.66 17.29
CA LYS A 225 -14.71 10.91 17.41
C LYS A 225 -15.35 11.24 16.06
N THR A 226 -14.70 12.07 15.25
CA THR A 226 -15.19 12.42 13.91
C THR A 226 -15.23 11.20 13.00
N TRP A 227 -14.17 10.38 13.05
CA TRP A 227 -14.06 9.16 12.25
C TRP A 227 -15.11 8.11 12.62
N LEU A 228 -15.33 7.87 13.92
CA LEU A 228 -16.38 6.98 14.42
C LEU A 228 -17.80 7.49 14.10
N ARG A 229 -18.00 8.80 13.97
CA ARG A 229 -19.28 9.36 13.50
C ARG A 229 -19.50 9.10 12.01
N ALA A 230 -18.44 9.12 11.22
CA ALA A 230 -18.51 8.88 9.77
C ALA A 230 -18.69 7.38 9.43
N ARG A 231 -18.41 6.48 10.37
CA ARG A 231 -18.51 5.01 10.21
C ARG A 231 -19.31 4.39 11.35
N PRO A 232 -20.64 4.47 11.31
CA PRO A 232 -21.49 3.99 12.40
C PRO A 232 -21.31 2.49 12.66
N GLU A 233 -21.03 1.69 11.64
CA GLU A 233 -20.85 0.23 11.77
C GLU A 233 -19.66 -0.11 12.67
N VAL A 234 -18.52 0.57 12.46
CA VAL A 234 -17.31 0.38 13.29
C VAL A 234 -17.54 0.89 14.71
N ARG A 235 -18.29 1.98 14.87
CA ARG A 235 -18.66 2.49 16.20
C ARG A 235 -19.53 1.48 16.95
N GLU A 236 -20.52 0.88 16.29
CA GLU A 236 -21.40 -0.12 16.89
C GLU A 236 -20.64 -1.37 17.29
N GLU A 237 -19.72 -1.86 16.44
CA GLU A 237 -18.83 -2.98 16.75
C GLU A 237 -17.98 -2.71 18.02
N ILE A 238 -17.31 -1.56 18.08
CA ILE A 238 -16.51 -1.16 19.25
C ILE A 238 -17.37 -1.03 20.52
N LEU A 239 -18.59 -0.48 20.39
CA LEU A 239 -19.51 -0.36 21.53
C LEU A 239 -20.01 -1.73 21.99
N ALA A 240 -20.31 -2.64 21.07
CA ALA A 240 -20.74 -4.00 21.38
C ALA A 240 -19.64 -4.76 22.12
N GLU A 241 -18.40 -4.74 21.62
CA GLU A 241 -17.26 -5.35 22.31
C GLU A 241 -17.03 -4.73 23.70
N GLY A 242 -17.16 -3.41 23.81
CA GLY A 242 -17.00 -2.70 25.08
C GLY A 242 -18.06 -3.08 26.11
N MET A 243 -19.31 -3.23 25.68
CA MET A 243 -20.41 -3.69 26.52
C MET A 243 -20.22 -5.14 26.96
N GLU A 244 -19.82 -6.04 26.05
CA GLU A 244 -19.56 -7.44 26.36
C GLU A 244 -18.45 -7.60 27.41
N LYS A 245 -17.30 -6.95 27.20
CA LYS A 245 -16.18 -6.96 28.15
C LYS A 245 -16.55 -6.31 29.49
N GLY A 246 -17.34 -5.24 29.47
CA GLY A 246 -17.81 -4.56 30.68
C GLY A 246 -18.73 -5.46 31.51
N LEU A 247 -19.61 -6.20 30.83
CA LEU A 247 -20.57 -7.10 31.45
C LEU A 247 -19.88 -8.37 31.98
N GLU A 248 -18.93 -8.95 31.23
CA GLU A 248 -18.04 -10.03 31.71
C GLU A 248 -17.35 -9.61 33.02
N LYS A 249 -16.72 -8.43 33.02
CA LYS A 249 -15.97 -7.94 34.20
C LYS A 249 -16.89 -7.69 35.40
N SER A 250 -18.07 -7.11 35.17
CA SER A 250 -19.05 -6.84 36.22
C SER A 250 -19.56 -8.13 36.87
N LEU A 251 -19.99 -9.09 36.05
CA LEU A 251 -20.50 -10.38 36.54
C LEU A 251 -19.39 -11.21 37.20
N ALA A 252 -18.19 -11.27 36.62
CA ALA A 252 -17.05 -11.94 37.26
C ALA A 252 -16.78 -11.37 38.66
N HIS A 253 -16.83 -10.05 38.82
CA HIS A 253 -16.69 -9.42 40.13
C HIS A 253 -17.80 -9.80 41.12
N GLN A 254 -19.04 -9.96 40.65
CA GLN A 254 -20.15 -10.43 41.49
C GLN A 254 -19.92 -11.88 41.95
N PHE A 255 -19.45 -12.75 41.06
CA PHE A 255 -19.08 -14.13 41.40
C PHE A 255 -17.96 -14.16 42.44
N GLU A 256 -16.89 -13.38 42.25
CA GLU A 256 -15.78 -13.27 43.21
C GLU A 256 -16.25 -12.78 44.58
N ARG A 257 -17.13 -11.77 44.61
CA ARG A 257 -17.73 -11.26 45.86
C ARG A 257 -18.60 -12.31 46.54
N ARG A 258 -19.38 -13.08 45.79
CA ARG A 258 -20.26 -14.13 46.34
C ARG A 258 -19.46 -15.31 46.89
N LEU A 259 -18.39 -15.69 46.21
CA LEU A 259 -17.45 -16.74 46.65
C LEU A 259 -16.55 -16.28 47.81
N GLY A 260 -16.38 -14.97 48.00
CA GLY A 260 -15.47 -14.40 48.99
C GLY A 260 -13.99 -14.57 48.63
N ARG A 261 -13.69 -14.90 47.36
CA ARG A 261 -12.33 -15.08 46.83
C ARG A 261 -12.28 -14.78 45.33
N PRO A 262 -11.09 -14.50 44.77
CA PRO A 262 -10.92 -14.41 43.31
C PRO A 262 -11.27 -15.72 42.59
N LEU A 263 -11.74 -15.62 41.35
CA LEU A 263 -11.91 -16.76 40.47
C LEU A 263 -10.53 -17.29 40.06
N THR A 264 -10.36 -18.60 40.04
CA THR A 264 -9.17 -19.23 39.45
C THR A 264 -9.21 -19.10 37.92
N ASP A 265 -8.08 -19.32 37.23
CA ASP A 265 -8.03 -19.24 35.76
C ASP A 265 -8.96 -20.25 35.09
N GLU A 266 -9.12 -21.43 35.69
CA GLU A 266 -10.06 -22.47 35.24
C GLU A 266 -11.51 -22.01 35.40
N GLU A 267 -11.87 -21.49 36.59
CA GLU A 267 -13.22 -20.95 36.85
C GLU A 267 -13.55 -19.76 35.94
N ARG A 268 -12.54 -18.92 35.65
CA ARG A 268 -12.68 -17.77 34.76
C ARG A 268 -12.90 -18.19 33.31
N THR A 269 -12.28 -19.30 32.91
CA THR A 269 -12.49 -19.89 31.58
C THR A 269 -13.90 -20.49 31.47
N THR A 270 -14.33 -21.26 32.47
CA THR A 270 -15.70 -21.80 32.54
C THR A 270 -16.74 -20.68 32.56
N PHE A 271 -16.49 -19.63 33.35
CA PHE A 271 -17.35 -18.45 33.41
C PHE A 271 -17.54 -17.79 32.04
N ARG A 272 -16.47 -17.57 31.28
CA ARG A 272 -16.56 -16.99 29.92
C ARG A 272 -17.34 -17.91 28.97
N GLN A 273 -17.06 -19.21 29.00
CA GLN A 273 -17.78 -20.18 28.17
C GLN A 273 -19.28 -20.15 28.45
N ARG A 274 -19.65 -20.02 29.72
CA ARG A 274 -21.05 -19.89 30.14
C ARG A 274 -21.68 -18.55 29.84
N LEU A 275 -20.91 -17.46 29.89
CA LEU A 275 -21.42 -16.15 29.47
C LEU A 275 -21.83 -16.19 28.00
N VAL A 276 -21.04 -16.87 27.17
CA VAL A 276 -21.36 -17.08 25.76
C VAL A 276 -22.55 -18.02 25.57
N SER A 277 -22.65 -19.13 26.31
CA SER A 277 -23.68 -20.15 26.07
C SER A 277 -25.02 -19.88 26.76
N LEU A 278 -25.02 -19.31 27.97
CA LEU A 278 -26.20 -19.09 28.81
C LEU A 278 -26.67 -17.63 28.82
N GLY A 279 -25.78 -16.69 28.46
CA GLY A 279 -26.06 -15.26 28.49
C GLY A 279 -25.91 -14.62 29.87
N SER A 280 -25.92 -13.29 29.87
CA SER A 280 -25.72 -12.44 31.04
C SER A 280 -26.76 -12.64 32.13
N ASP A 281 -28.03 -12.77 31.71
CA ASP A 281 -29.17 -12.74 32.62
C ASP A 281 -29.18 -14.01 33.48
N ARG A 282 -28.95 -15.16 32.84
CA ARG A 282 -28.84 -16.45 33.53
C ARG A 282 -27.69 -16.47 34.53
N LEU A 283 -26.53 -15.92 34.17
CA LEU A 283 -25.40 -15.80 35.09
C LEU A 283 -25.69 -14.85 36.26
N GLY A 284 -26.43 -13.78 36.01
CA GLY A 284 -26.93 -12.87 37.04
C GLY A 284 -27.84 -13.59 38.04
N ASP A 285 -28.78 -14.40 37.56
CA ASP A 285 -29.66 -15.19 38.43
C ASP A 285 -28.86 -16.21 39.25
N VAL A 286 -27.95 -16.93 38.61
CA VAL A 286 -27.11 -17.95 39.26
C VAL A 286 -26.30 -17.37 40.43
N VAL A 287 -25.68 -16.20 40.26
CA VAL A 287 -24.88 -15.59 41.34
C VAL A 287 -25.75 -15.06 42.50
N LEU A 288 -27.00 -14.68 42.22
CA LEU A 288 -27.95 -14.21 43.23
C LEU A 288 -28.58 -15.37 44.00
N ASP A 289 -28.95 -16.44 43.31
CA ASP A 289 -29.74 -17.55 43.85
C ASP A 289 -28.87 -18.59 44.57
N LEU A 290 -27.65 -18.85 44.10
CA LEU A 290 -26.79 -19.87 44.69
C LEU A 290 -26.07 -19.38 45.95
N SER A 291 -25.90 -20.30 46.90
CA SER A 291 -24.97 -20.09 48.02
C SER A 291 -23.52 -20.11 47.51
N ALA A 292 -22.56 -19.61 48.31
CA ALA A 292 -21.15 -19.62 47.91
C ALA A 292 -20.63 -21.04 47.62
N ALA A 293 -21.08 -22.05 48.38
CA ALA A 293 -20.68 -23.44 48.19
C ALA A 293 -21.30 -24.05 46.92
N ASP A 294 -22.58 -23.76 46.66
CA ASP A 294 -23.28 -24.23 45.47
C ASP A 294 -22.73 -23.55 44.21
N LEU A 295 -22.37 -22.27 44.29
CA LEU A 295 -21.77 -21.52 43.20
C LEU A 295 -20.38 -22.06 42.82
N ALA A 296 -19.56 -22.41 43.82
CA ALA A 296 -18.27 -23.05 43.59
C ALA A 296 -18.44 -24.43 42.91
N THR A 297 -19.41 -25.21 43.37
CA THR A 297 -19.74 -26.52 42.78
C THR A 297 -20.25 -26.37 41.35
N TRP A 298 -21.09 -25.37 41.11
CA TRP A 298 -21.63 -25.04 39.80
C TRP A 298 -20.52 -24.65 38.82
N LEU A 299 -19.56 -23.82 39.23
CA LEU A 299 -18.39 -23.46 38.40
C LEU A 299 -17.45 -24.65 38.14
N ALA A 300 -17.38 -25.63 39.04
CA ALA A 300 -16.55 -26.81 38.90
C ALA A 300 -17.19 -27.92 38.06
N ASP A 301 -18.51 -27.95 37.92
CA ASP A 301 -19.23 -28.92 37.10
C ASP A 301 -19.38 -28.39 35.65
N PRO A 302 -18.66 -28.93 34.66
CA PRO A 302 -18.77 -28.47 33.27
C PRO A 302 -20.13 -28.74 32.61
N ALA A 303 -20.99 -29.59 33.20
CA ALA A 303 -22.31 -29.92 32.67
C ALA A 303 -23.46 -29.06 33.25
N ALA A 304 -23.19 -28.22 34.26
CA ALA A 304 -24.24 -27.41 34.87
C ALA A 304 -24.71 -26.25 33.96
N THR A 305 -26.02 -25.99 33.95
CA THR A 305 -26.76 -25.00 33.11
C THR A 305 -27.54 -23.96 33.91
#